data_AF-G5SWG9-F1
#
_entry.id   AF-G5SWG9-F1
#
_cell.length_a   1.000
_cell.length_b   1.000
_cell.length_c   1.000
_cell.angle_alpha   90.00
_cell.angle_beta   90.00
_cell.angle_gamma   90.00
#
_symmetry.space_group_name_H-M   'P 1'
#
loop_
_entity.id
_entity.type
_entity.pdbx_description
1 polymer ?
#
loop_
_entity_poly.entity_id
_entity_poly.type
_entity_poly.pdbx_seq_one_letter_code
_entity_poly.pdbx_strand_id
1 'polypeptide(L)'
;LMKRILFIAMLGGIGFTTVQCTKTIEERVEVIRERGNAILSGNGIPDASLGKVGDYYLDLSGVNLYGAKTAEGWGNPISLRGLKGDKGNDGQNGTDAPVPNIKGGYWYIGETNTGIKAEGKDGTNGSNGSNGTNGKDGKDGKDGITPTISADGYWVVNGQKTNIKAKGTDGSNGSNGTNGKDG
;
A
#
# COMPACT_ATOMS: atom_id res chain seq x y z
N LEU A 1 51.50 -82.87 -85.55
CA LEU A 1 52.10 -84.16 -85.17
C LEU A 1 51.68 -84.48 -83.73
N MET A 2 51.22 -85.71 -83.50
CA MET A 2 50.65 -86.32 -82.27
C MET A 2 51.34 -85.93 -80.94
N LYS A 3 50.72 -85.96 -79.75
CA LYS A 3 50.00 -87.09 -79.15
C LYS A 3 49.28 -86.69 -77.84
N ARG A 4 48.20 -87.42 -77.56
CA ARG A 4 47.24 -87.36 -76.43
C ARG A 4 47.85 -87.79 -75.09
N ILE A 5 47.38 -87.24 -73.96
CA ILE A 5 47.22 -87.96 -72.68
C ILE A 5 45.89 -87.55 -72.02
N LEU A 6 45.21 -88.57 -71.51
CA LEU A 6 43.87 -88.64 -70.94
C LEU A 6 43.99 -89.04 -69.45
N PHE A 7 42.97 -88.69 -68.65
CA PHE A 7 42.63 -89.13 -67.27
C PHE A 7 43.26 -88.41 -66.07
N ILE A 8 42.41 -87.84 -65.19
CA ILE A 8 41.98 -88.45 -63.90
C ILE A 8 40.81 -87.62 -63.32
N ALA A 9 39.74 -88.31 -62.96
CA ALA A 9 38.61 -87.81 -62.18
C ALA A 9 38.91 -87.96 -60.68
N MET A 10 38.52 -86.98 -59.86
CA MET A 10 37.84 -87.23 -58.58
C MET A 10 37.39 -85.93 -57.92
N LEU A 11 36.14 -85.98 -57.45
CA LEU A 11 35.48 -85.03 -56.56
C LEU A 11 36.37 -84.66 -55.36
N GLY A 12 36.35 -83.38 -54.99
CA GLY A 12 36.92 -82.91 -53.73
C GLY A 12 36.51 -81.48 -53.42
N GLY A 13 35.35 -81.33 -52.78
CA GLY A 13 34.93 -80.21 -51.93
C GLY A 13 35.33 -78.79 -52.35
N ILE A 14 34.39 -78.06 -52.95
CA ILE A 14 34.43 -76.60 -52.98
C ILE A 14 34.23 -76.09 -51.54
N GLY A 15 35.31 -75.89 -50.80
CA GLY A 15 35.31 -75.16 -49.55
C GLY A 15 35.27 -73.66 -49.82
N PHE A 16 34.08 -73.12 -50.14
CA PHE A 16 33.84 -71.68 -50.16
C PHE A 16 33.89 -71.20 -48.70
N THR A 17 35.06 -70.80 -48.20
CA THR A 17 35.14 -70.10 -46.92
C THR A 17 34.68 -68.68 -47.15
N THR A 18 33.37 -68.44 -46.96
CA THR A 18 32.87 -67.07 -46.90
C THR A 18 33.52 -66.40 -45.70
N VAL A 19 34.45 -65.48 -45.93
CA VAL A 19 34.90 -64.53 -44.91
C VAL A 19 33.67 -63.67 -44.59
N GLN A 20 32.91 -64.07 -43.58
CA GLN A 20 31.87 -63.25 -42.99
C GLN A 20 32.58 -62.08 -42.30
N CYS A 21 32.69 -60.96 -43.00
CA CYS A 21 33.07 -59.70 -42.39
C CYS A 21 31.88 -59.24 -41.55
N THR A 22 31.82 -59.71 -40.30
CA THR A 22 30.87 -59.16 -39.33
C THR A 22 31.39 -57.79 -38.95
N LYS A 23 30.90 -56.74 -39.61
CA LYS A 23 31.04 -55.38 -39.11
C LYS A 23 30.27 -55.35 -37.79
N THR A 24 30.98 -55.43 -36.67
CA THR A 24 30.39 -55.18 -35.36
C THR A 24 29.84 -53.76 -35.40
N ILE A 25 28.52 -53.64 -35.34
CA ILE A 25 27.86 -52.37 -35.07
C ILE A 25 28.22 -52.10 -33.62
N GLU A 26 29.20 -51.22 -33.37
CA GLU A 26 29.35 -50.63 -32.06
C GLU A 26 28.06 -49.84 -31.80
N GLU A 27 27.15 -50.46 -31.05
CA GLU A 27 26.02 -49.77 -30.47
C GLU A 27 26.60 -48.78 -29.48
N ARG A 28 26.82 -47.54 -29.94
CA ARG A 28 27.03 -46.41 -29.06
C ARG A 28 25.72 -46.25 -28.27
N VAL A 29 25.64 -46.92 -27.13
CA VAL A 29 24.62 -46.64 -26.11
C VAL A 29 24.86 -45.20 -25.68
N GLU A 30 24.09 -44.28 -26.24
CA GLU A 30 24.01 -42.93 -25.71
C GLU A 30 23.43 -43.06 -24.31
N VAL A 31 24.28 -42.93 -23.29
CA VAL A 31 23.80 -42.78 -21.92
C VAL A 31 23.09 -41.43 -21.88
N ILE A 32 21.78 -41.44 -22.16
CA ILE A 32 20.89 -40.32 -21.85
C ILE A 32 20.92 -40.22 -20.34
N ARG A 33 21.87 -39.45 -19.80
CA ARG A 33 21.72 -38.92 -18.45
C ARG A 33 20.48 -38.05 -18.53
N GLU A 34 19.35 -38.58 -18.06
CA GLU A 34 18.19 -37.77 -17.74
C GLU A 34 18.71 -36.56 -16.97
N ARG A 35 18.55 -35.36 -17.55
CA ARG A 35 18.85 -34.13 -16.84
C ARG A 35 18.07 -34.21 -15.52
N GLY A 36 18.75 -33.99 -14.40
CA GLY A 36 18.06 -33.88 -13.12
C GLY A 36 16.98 -32.81 -13.19
N ASN A 37 16.09 -32.79 -12.21
CA ASN A 37 14.99 -31.84 -12.15
C ASN A 37 15.52 -30.40 -12.27
N ALA A 38 14.87 -29.59 -13.10
CA ALA A 38 15.21 -28.21 -13.31
C ALA A 38 14.37 -27.30 -12.42
N ILE A 39 14.92 -26.12 -12.08
CA ILE A 39 14.13 -24.99 -11.59
C ILE A 39 13.94 -24.05 -12.76
N LEU A 40 12.72 -23.97 -13.24
CA LEU A 40 12.30 -23.05 -14.31
C LEU A 40 11.86 -21.72 -13.69
N SER A 41 11.86 -20.66 -14.48
CA SER A 41 11.31 -19.37 -14.05
C SER A 41 10.64 -18.64 -15.19
N GLY A 42 9.68 -17.79 -14.85
CA GLY A 42 8.93 -17.01 -15.81
C GLY A 42 8.02 -16.00 -15.13
N ASN A 43 7.30 -15.23 -15.95
CA ASN A 43 6.36 -14.24 -15.45
C ASN A 43 4.95 -14.84 -15.45
N GLY A 44 4.41 -15.02 -14.26
CA GLY A 44 3.05 -15.50 -14.03
C GLY A 44 3.01 -17.02 -13.83
N ILE A 45 1.78 -17.54 -13.84
CA ILE A 45 1.47 -18.96 -13.68
C ILE A 45 2.15 -19.76 -14.80
N PRO A 46 2.86 -20.87 -14.50
CA PRO A 46 3.53 -21.66 -15.51
C PRO A 46 2.53 -22.33 -16.45
N ASP A 47 2.87 -22.40 -17.74
CA ASP A 47 2.10 -23.19 -18.70
C ASP A 47 2.15 -24.69 -18.33
N ALA A 48 1.03 -25.39 -18.48
CA ALA A 48 0.94 -26.82 -18.15
C ALA A 48 1.87 -27.69 -19.02
N SER A 49 2.24 -27.24 -20.22
CA SER A 49 3.20 -27.91 -21.10
C SER A 49 4.67 -27.62 -20.76
N LEU A 50 4.94 -26.60 -19.95
CA LEU A 50 6.29 -26.18 -19.59
C LEU A 50 6.90 -27.14 -18.57
N GLY A 51 8.11 -27.64 -18.82
CA GLY A 51 8.86 -28.52 -17.92
C GLY A 51 8.34 -29.96 -17.90
N LYS A 52 9.14 -30.85 -17.30
CA LYS A 52 8.81 -32.27 -17.09
C LYS A 52 8.40 -32.53 -15.63
N VAL A 53 7.77 -33.68 -15.41
CA VAL A 53 7.45 -34.16 -14.05
C VAL A 53 8.72 -34.14 -13.19
N GLY A 54 8.62 -33.56 -11.99
CA GLY A 54 9.74 -33.36 -11.08
C GLY A 54 10.36 -31.96 -11.12
N ASP A 55 10.18 -31.17 -12.18
CA ASP A 55 10.70 -29.81 -12.27
C ASP A 55 9.99 -28.86 -11.29
N TYR A 56 10.68 -27.82 -10.83
CA TYR A 56 10.13 -26.74 -10.02
C TYR A 56 9.98 -25.48 -10.87
N TYR A 57 9.14 -24.55 -10.43
CA TYR A 57 8.95 -23.28 -11.15
C TYR A 57 8.86 -22.07 -10.21
N LEU A 58 9.57 -21.00 -10.55
CA LEU A 58 9.54 -19.72 -9.86
C LEU A 58 8.82 -18.66 -10.71
N ASP A 59 7.64 -18.23 -10.26
CA ASP A 59 6.93 -17.09 -10.83
C ASP A 59 7.53 -15.80 -10.29
N LEU A 60 8.18 -15.03 -11.16
CA LEU A 60 8.85 -13.79 -10.81
C LEU A 60 7.88 -12.62 -10.60
N SER A 61 6.69 -12.68 -11.19
CA SER A 61 5.69 -11.62 -11.10
C SER A 61 4.77 -11.78 -9.89
N GLY A 62 4.33 -13.02 -9.65
CA GLY A 62 3.57 -13.40 -8.47
C GLY A 62 4.45 -13.64 -7.24
N VAL A 63 5.77 -13.78 -7.42
CA VAL A 63 6.75 -14.08 -6.36
C VAL A 63 6.32 -15.36 -5.63
N ASN A 64 6.10 -16.40 -6.43
CA ASN A 64 5.53 -17.68 -6.02
C ASN A 64 6.45 -18.83 -6.42
N LEU A 65 6.67 -19.78 -5.51
CA LEU A 65 7.33 -21.04 -5.79
C LEU A 65 6.29 -22.15 -6.01
N TYR A 66 6.29 -22.72 -7.20
CA TYR A 66 5.56 -23.94 -7.50
C TYR A 66 6.45 -25.14 -7.17
N GLY A 67 5.86 -26.11 -6.46
CA GLY A 67 6.52 -27.38 -6.16
C GLY A 67 6.76 -28.23 -7.40
N ALA A 68 7.34 -29.41 -7.19
CA ALA A 68 7.63 -30.36 -8.27
C ALA A 68 6.37 -30.64 -9.12
N LYS A 69 6.48 -30.46 -10.44
CA LYS A 69 5.42 -30.76 -11.39
C LYS A 69 5.02 -32.23 -11.30
N THR A 70 3.71 -32.50 -11.26
CA THR A 70 3.18 -33.87 -11.29
C THR A 70 2.60 -34.19 -12.66
N ALA A 71 2.10 -35.41 -12.84
CA ALA A 71 1.34 -35.78 -14.03
C ALA A 71 0.04 -34.96 -14.17
N GLU A 72 -0.52 -34.44 -13.06
CA GLU A 72 -1.67 -33.53 -13.10
C GLU A 72 -1.28 -32.07 -13.40
N GLY A 73 0.01 -31.74 -13.43
CA GLY A 73 0.53 -30.41 -13.76
C GLY A 73 1.20 -29.70 -12.59
N TRP A 74 1.13 -28.37 -12.62
CA TRP A 74 1.70 -27.50 -11.58
C TRP A 74 0.68 -27.33 -10.45
N GLY A 75 1.03 -27.77 -9.23
CA GLY A 75 0.16 -27.67 -8.06
C GLY A 75 -0.01 -26.24 -7.53
N ASN A 76 -0.56 -26.11 -6.32
CA ASN A 76 -0.72 -24.80 -5.68
C ASN A 76 0.64 -24.20 -5.29
N PRO A 77 0.91 -22.93 -5.63
CA PRO A 77 2.16 -22.29 -5.27
C PRO A 77 2.23 -21.92 -3.79
N ILE A 78 3.46 -21.75 -3.32
CA ILE A 78 3.78 -21.09 -2.05
C ILE A 78 4.22 -19.66 -2.37
N SER A 79 3.55 -18.67 -1.78
CA SER A 79 3.99 -17.27 -1.86
C SER A 79 5.30 -17.10 -1.12
N LEU A 80 6.30 -16.52 -1.78
CA LEU A 80 7.56 -16.11 -1.17
C LEU A 80 7.49 -14.67 -0.63
N ARG A 81 6.33 -14.01 -0.76
CA ARG A 81 6.11 -12.71 -0.13
C ARG A 81 5.81 -12.89 1.35
N GLY A 82 6.48 -12.06 2.15
CA GLY A 82 6.18 -11.87 3.55
C GLY A 82 4.77 -11.33 3.81
N LEU A 83 4.28 -11.49 5.05
CA LEU A 83 2.99 -10.95 5.44
C LEU A 83 3.03 -9.42 5.39
N LYS A 84 2.00 -8.82 4.79
CA LYS A 84 1.81 -7.36 4.78
C LYS A 84 1.82 -6.84 6.23
N GLY A 85 2.52 -5.73 6.46
CA GLY A 85 2.50 -5.04 7.75
C GLY A 85 1.13 -4.44 8.07
N ASP A 86 0.89 -4.20 9.35
CA ASP A 86 -0.35 -3.62 9.83
C ASP A 86 -0.41 -2.12 9.52
N LYS A 87 -1.62 -1.60 9.29
CA LYS A 87 -1.84 -0.17 9.10
C LYS A 87 -1.46 0.58 10.39
N GLY A 88 -0.82 1.73 10.24
CA GLY A 88 -0.61 2.67 11.34
C GLY A 88 -1.93 3.24 11.87
N ASN A 89 -1.92 3.66 13.14
CA ASN A 89 -3.07 4.29 13.77
C ASN A 89 -3.23 5.73 13.29
N ASP A 90 -4.48 6.17 13.16
CA ASP A 90 -4.80 7.54 12.82
C ASP A 90 -4.42 8.50 13.97
N GLY A 91 -4.12 9.76 13.63
CA GLY A 91 -3.83 10.80 14.61
C GLY A 91 -5.07 11.23 15.40
N GLN A 92 -4.86 11.91 16.53
CA GLN A 92 -5.95 12.52 17.28
C GLN A 92 -6.26 13.92 16.77
N ASN A 93 -7.55 14.27 16.71
CA ASN A 93 -7.99 15.63 16.37
C ASN A 93 -7.51 16.65 17.42
N GLY A 94 -7.26 17.87 16.97
CA GLY A 94 -7.02 19.01 17.85
C GLY A 94 -8.28 19.46 18.59
N THR A 95 -8.14 20.35 19.57
CA THR A 95 -9.30 20.94 20.25
C THR A 95 -9.77 22.20 19.55
N ASP A 96 -11.07 22.48 19.57
CA ASP A 96 -11.63 23.72 19.03
C ASP A 96 -11.15 24.97 19.77
N ALA A 97 -11.21 26.11 19.09
CA ALA A 97 -10.94 27.41 19.72
C ALA A 97 -12.05 27.77 20.73
N PRO A 98 -11.72 28.43 21.85
CA PRO A 98 -12.73 28.94 22.76
C PRO A 98 -13.53 30.08 22.12
N VAL A 99 -14.86 30.02 22.21
CA VAL A 99 -15.81 30.93 21.54
C VAL A 99 -16.32 32.00 22.52
N PRO A 100 -16.43 33.28 22.11
CA PRO A 100 -17.01 34.33 22.94
C PRO A 100 -18.49 34.09 23.23
N ASN A 101 -18.90 34.34 24.47
CA ASN A 101 -20.29 34.28 24.92
C ASN A 101 -20.55 35.32 26.02
N ILE A 102 -21.82 35.50 26.39
CA ILE A 102 -22.24 36.44 27.44
C ILE A 102 -22.90 35.67 28.57
N LYS A 103 -22.43 35.87 29.81
CA LYS A 103 -23.02 35.28 31.01
C LYS A 103 -23.05 36.31 32.14
N GLY A 104 -24.22 36.48 32.76
CA GLY A 104 -24.38 37.42 33.88
C GLY A 104 -24.01 38.87 33.56
N GLY A 105 -24.19 39.30 32.31
CA GLY A 105 -23.85 40.66 31.84
C GLY A 105 -22.39 40.90 31.48
N TYR A 106 -21.53 39.88 31.56
CA TYR A 106 -20.10 39.97 31.22
C TYR A 106 -19.76 39.12 29.99
N TRP A 107 -18.73 39.57 29.26
CA TRP A 107 -18.10 38.81 28.20
C TRP A 107 -17.26 37.66 28.77
N TYR A 108 -17.46 36.49 28.20
CA TYR A 108 -16.68 35.29 28.42
C TYR A 108 -16.05 34.84 27.11
N ILE A 109 -14.89 34.19 27.18
CA ILE A 109 -14.29 33.47 26.05
C ILE A 109 -14.13 32.02 26.49
N GLY A 110 -14.91 31.12 25.89
CA GLY A 110 -15.16 29.80 26.46
C GLY A 110 -15.74 29.93 27.87
N GLU A 111 -15.08 29.34 28.86
CA GLU A 111 -15.48 29.42 30.27
C GLU A 111 -14.82 30.58 31.04
N THR A 112 -13.89 31.31 30.42
CA THR A 112 -13.12 32.36 31.11
C THR A 112 -13.85 33.69 31.07
N ASN A 113 -14.15 34.27 32.25
CA ASN A 113 -14.69 35.62 32.36
C ASN A 113 -13.61 36.65 31.99
N THR A 114 -13.92 37.57 31.10
CA THR A 114 -13.00 38.67 30.72
C THR A 114 -13.05 39.86 31.68
N GLY A 115 -14.08 39.94 32.53
CA GLY A 115 -14.35 41.10 33.38
C GLY A 115 -14.95 42.30 32.63
N ILE A 116 -15.17 42.18 31.32
CA ILE A 116 -15.71 43.25 30.48
C ILE A 116 -17.24 43.13 30.42
N LYS A 117 -17.96 44.22 30.73
CA LYS A 117 -19.43 44.24 30.63
C LYS A 117 -19.85 44.14 29.16
N ALA A 118 -20.85 43.32 28.86
CA ALA A 118 -21.31 43.10 27.48
C ALA A 118 -22.30 44.18 27.00
N GLU A 119 -22.89 44.92 27.92
CA GLU A 119 -23.88 45.97 27.66
C GLU A 119 -23.20 47.28 27.22
N GLY A 120 -23.81 47.94 26.23
CA GLY A 120 -23.53 49.35 25.94
C GLY A 120 -23.97 50.25 27.09
N LYS A 121 -23.42 51.46 27.19
CA LYS A 121 -23.94 52.45 28.16
C LYS A 121 -25.37 52.82 27.77
N ASP A 122 -26.27 52.84 28.75
CA ASP A 122 -27.65 53.30 28.57
C ASP A 122 -27.69 54.69 27.93
N GLY A 123 -28.72 54.89 27.10
CA GLY A 123 -29.03 56.18 26.53
C GLY A 123 -29.31 57.23 27.61
N THR A 124 -29.02 58.51 27.32
CA THR A 124 -29.42 59.58 28.25
C THR A 124 -30.93 59.79 28.17
N ASN A 125 -31.61 59.80 29.32
CA ASN A 125 -33.04 60.15 29.39
C ASN A 125 -33.32 61.50 28.73
N GLY A 126 -34.45 61.58 28.03
CA GLY A 126 -34.98 62.81 27.47
C GLY A 126 -35.28 63.86 28.54
N SER A 127 -35.28 65.13 28.16
CA SER A 127 -35.72 66.20 29.08
C SER A 127 -37.24 66.23 29.15
N ASN A 128 -37.83 66.32 30.35
CA ASN A 128 -39.27 66.52 30.52
C ASN A 128 -39.71 67.84 29.85
N GLY A 129 -40.84 67.79 29.15
CA GLY A 129 -41.46 68.98 28.56
C GLY A 129 -42.11 69.89 29.61
N SER A 130 -42.21 71.19 29.30
CA SER A 130 -43.05 72.10 30.10
C SER A 130 -44.54 71.86 29.80
N ASN A 131 -45.41 72.21 30.75
CA ASN A 131 -46.87 72.02 30.64
C ASN A 131 -47.39 72.53 29.28
N GLY A 132 -47.88 71.61 28.43
CA GLY A 132 -48.37 71.89 27.08
C GLY A 132 -47.44 71.50 25.91
N THR A 133 -46.22 71.00 26.18
CA THR A 133 -45.29 70.51 25.14
C THR A 133 -44.68 69.15 25.53
N ASN A 134 -44.51 68.24 24.55
CA ASN A 134 -43.80 66.98 24.79
C ASN A 134 -42.30 67.24 25.04
N GLY A 135 -41.69 66.44 25.91
CA GLY A 135 -40.25 66.42 26.13
C GLY A 135 -39.46 66.03 24.88
N LYS A 136 -38.15 66.30 24.86
CA LYS A 136 -37.28 65.75 23.80
C LYS A 136 -36.98 64.29 24.12
N ASP A 137 -37.07 63.41 23.14
CA ASP A 137 -36.71 62.00 23.29
C ASP A 137 -35.26 61.82 23.76
N GLY A 138 -35.02 60.74 24.53
CA GLY A 138 -33.68 60.34 24.91
C GLY A 138 -32.84 59.94 23.71
N LYS A 139 -31.52 59.93 23.86
CA LYS A 139 -30.64 59.32 22.85
C LYS A 139 -30.68 57.81 23.03
N ASP A 140 -30.70 57.05 21.95
CA ASP A 140 -30.57 55.60 21.99
C ASP A 140 -29.27 55.19 22.71
N GLY A 141 -29.31 54.03 23.38
CA GLY A 141 -28.13 53.42 23.97
C GLY A 141 -27.10 53.07 22.90
N LYS A 142 -25.82 53.01 23.27
CA LYS A 142 -24.79 52.56 22.34
C LYS A 142 -24.93 51.06 22.08
N ASP A 143 -24.60 50.63 20.87
CA ASP A 143 -24.52 49.21 20.52
C ASP A 143 -23.60 48.44 21.48
N GLY A 144 -23.92 47.15 21.64
CA GLY A 144 -23.11 46.21 22.39
C GLY A 144 -21.74 45.99 21.74
N ILE A 145 -20.78 45.52 22.54
CA ILE A 145 -19.39 45.36 22.11
C ILE A 145 -19.24 44.05 21.33
N THR A 146 -18.84 44.09 20.07
CA THR A 146 -18.50 42.86 19.30
C THR A 146 -17.03 42.46 19.52
N PRO A 147 -16.72 41.22 19.95
CA PRO A 147 -15.35 40.72 20.01
C PRO A 147 -14.70 40.64 18.63
N THR A 148 -13.39 40.86 18.57
CA THR A 148 -12.57 40.75 17.35
C THR A 148 -11.33 39.88 17.61
N ILE A 149 -10.58 39.54 16.55
CA ILE A 149 -9.34 38.77 16.66
C ILE A 149 -8.18 39.70 16.28
N SER A 150 -7.13 39.74 17.12
CA SER A 150 -5.91 40.51 16.84
C SER A 150 -5.07 39.85 15.74
N ALA A 151 -4.16 40.61 15.14
CA ALA A 151 -3.27 40.10 14.09
C ALA A 151 -2.37 38.92 14.55
N ASP A 152 -2.05 38.85 15.85
CA ASP A 152 -1.31 37.76 16.48
C ASP A 152 -2.21 36.59 16.95
N GLY A 153 -3.52 36.62 16.64
CA GLY A 153 -4.43 35.48 16.83
C GLY A 153 -5.09 35.36 18.21
N TYR A 154 -5.16 36.46 18.97
CA TYR A 154 -5.80 36.50 20.29
C TYR A 154 -7.16 37.19 20.23
N TRP A 155 -8.07 36.81 21.12
CA TRP A 155 -9.34 37.51 21.25
C TRP A 155 -9.13 38.92 21.80
N VAL A 156 -9.86 39.87 21.24
CA VAL A 156 -9.93 41.27 21.65
C VAL A 156 -11.38 41.59 21.98
N VAL A 157 -11.63 42.08 23.19
CA VAL A 157 -12.96 42.49 23.65
C VAL A 157 -12.86 43.94 24.12
N ASN A 158 -13.75 44.82 23.63
CA ASN A 158 -13.71 46.27 23.91
C ASN A 158 -12.36 46.93 23.59
N GLY A 159 -11.68 46.48 22.53
CA GLY A 159 -10.34 46.96 22.18
C GLY A 159 -9.21 46.47 23.10
N GLN A 160 -9.51 45.69 24.15
CA GLN A 160 -8.53 45.09 25.04
C GLN A 160 -8.19 43.67 24.57
N LYS A 161 -6.91 43.43 24.24
CA LYS A 161 -6.40 42.11 23.90
C LYS A 161 -6.38 41.21 25.14
N THR A 162 -6.90 40.00 24.99
CA THR A 162 -6.88 38.97 26.03
C THR A 162 -5.66 38.07 25.87
N ASN A 163 -5.39 37.23 26.87
CA ASN A 163 -4.37 36.18 26.78
C ASN A 163 -4.92 34.87 26.18
N ILE A 164 -6.13 34.89 25.60
CA ILE A 164 -6.81 33.71 25.07
C ILE A 164 -6.69 33.71 23.55
N LYS A 165 -6.10 32.65 22.99
CA LYS A 165 -6.01 32.47 21.54
C LYS A 165 -7.38 32.18 20.94
N ALA A 166 -7.64 32.76 19.77
CA ALA A 166 -8.81 32.48 18.95
C ALA A 166 -8.60 31.28 18.01
N LYS A 167 -7.58 30.44 18.29
CA LYS A 167 -7.25 29.22 17.54
C LYS A 167 -7.24 28.03 18.50
N GLY A 168 -7.78 26.91 18.03
CA GLY A 168 -7.64 25.60 18.65
C GLY A 168 -6.21 25.07 18.66
N THR A 169 -5.97 23.96 19.36
CA THR A 169 -4.68 23.27 19.31
C THR A 169 -4.59 22.40 18.07
N ASP A 170 -3.40 22.21 17.53
CA ASP A 170 -3.20 21.23 16.46
C ASP A 170 -3.35 19.80 17.03
N GLY A 171 -3.75 18.85 16.18
CA GLY A 171 -3.86 17.44 16.55
C GLY A 171 -2.51 16.74 16.64
N SER A 172 -2.50 15.54 17.20
CA SER A 172 -1.31 14.68 17.25
C SER A 172 -1.16 13.88 15.97
N ASN A 173 0.06 13.74 15.47
CA ASN A 173 0.35 12.86 14.33
C ASN A 173 0.01 11.39 14.67
N GLY A 174 -0.43 10.64 13.66
CA GLY A 174 -0.63 9.20 13.76
C GLY A 174 0.69 8.44 13.89
N SER A 175 0.60 7.18 14.30
CA SER A 175 1.75 6.28 14.37
C SER A 175 2.03 5.64 13.01
N ASN A 176 3.30 5.46 12.68
CA ASN A 176 3.69 4.68 11.50
C ASN A 176 3.21 3.22 11.62
N GLY A 177 2.90 2.60 10.48
CA GLY A 177 2.59 1.16 10.42
C GLY A 177 3.81 0.29 10.71
N THR A 178 3.58 -1.00 10.94
CA THR A 178 4.66 -1.97 11.08
C THR A 178 5.20 -2.38 9.71
N ASN A 179 6.49 -2.70 9.64
CA ASN A 179 7.03 -3.34 8.45
C ASN A 179 6.42 -4.74 8.29
N GLY A 180 6.29 -5.21 7.05
CA GLY A 180 5.92 -6.60 6.79
C GLY A 180 6.93 -7.56 7.42
N LYS A 181 6.46 -8.75 7.82
CA LYS A 181 7.38 -9.81 8.28
C LYS A 181 8.12 -10.34 7.05
N ASP A 182 9.44 -10.50 7.13
CA ASP A 182 10.23 -11.14 6.07
C ASP A 182 9.68 -12.55 5.79
N GLY A 183 9.59 -12.90 4.50
CA GLY A 183 8.98 -14.14 3.99
C GLY A 183 9.94 -15.31 3.89
#